data_AF-A0A914IFS4-F1
#
_entry.id   AF-A0A914IFS4-F1
#
_cell.length_a   1.000
_cell.length_b   1.000
_cell.length_c   1.000
_cell.angle_alpha   90.00
_cell.angle_beta   90.00
_cell.angle_gamma   90.00
#
_symmetry.space_group_name_H-M   'P 1'
#
loop_
_entity.id
_entity.type
_entity.pdbx_description
1 polymer ?
#
loop_
_entity_poly.entity_id
_entity_poly.type
_entity_poly.pdbx_seq_one_letter_code
_entity_poly.pdbx_strand_id
1 'polypeptide(L)'
;MCFNHRAADHNDAMLQCAREYFQRVPEATVDDFGEISRIIGLPFYMKKAVFDACCQLARSGLPASKFLIKEDFFPLVAHIIETYSGFKNLVQYEKFHDPYIRTVTSRIFWNVSHARPNKIYA
;
A
#
# COMPACT_ATOMS: atom_id res chain seq x y z
N MET A 1 -11.31 8.69 -29.90
CA MET A 1 -10.57 7.50 -29.42
C MET A 1 -9.12 7.83 -29.01
N CYS A 2 -8.86 8.90 -28.24
CA CYS A 2 -7.49 9.35 -27.93
C CYS A 2 -7.10 9.24 -26.44
N PHE A 3 -8.00 8.77 -25.56
CA PHE A 3 -7.74 8.73 -24.11
C PHE A 3 -6.86 7.56 -23.65
N ASN A 4 -6.74 6.48 -24.44
CA ASN A 4 -5.99 5.28 -24.01
C ASN A 4 -4.49 5.30 -24.34
N HIS A 5 -4.04 6.02 -25.38
CA HIS A 5 -2.63 5.98 -25.79
C HIS A 5 -1.73 6.75 -24.80
N ARG A 6 -2.17 7.94 -24.38
CA ARG A 6 -1.41 8.81 -23.46
C ARG A 6 -1.26 8.24 -22.05
N ALA A 7 -2.23 7.44 -21.59
CA ALA A 7 -2.18 6.77 -20.29
C ALA A 7 -1.24 5.56 -20.31
N ALA A 8 -1.19 4.83 -21.44
CA ALA A 8 -0.22 3.75 -21.64
C ALA A 8 1.21 4.29 -21.66
N ASP A 9 1.47 5.36 -22.42
CA ASP A 9 2.79 6.01 -22.48
C ASP A 9 3.27 6.48 -21.10
N HIS A 10 2.35 7.01 -20.28
CA HIS A 10 2.66 7.46 -18.92
C HIS A 10 2.97 6.29 -17.98
N ASN A 11 2.18 5.22 -18.03
CA ASN A 11 2.42 4.01 -17.25
C ASN A 11 3.76 3.36 -17.63
N ASP A 12 4.07 3.28 -18.92
CA ASP A 12 5.33 2.73 -19.42
C ASP A 12 6.52 3.57 -18.96
N ALA A 13 6.39 4.90 -18.94
CA ALA A 13 7.41 5.78 -18.39
C ALA A 13 7.63 5.56 -16.87
N MET A 14 6.56 5.42 -16.09
CA MET A 14 6.66 5.11 -14.65
C MET A 14 7.35 3.76 -14.40
N LEU A 15 6.98 2.75 -15.17
CA LEU A 15 7.61 1.42 -15.10
C LEU A 15 9.10 1.49 -15.44
N GLN A 16 9.47 2.28 -16.44
CA GLN A 16 10.86 2.46 -16.82
C GLN A 16 11.67 3.14 -15.70
N CYS A 17 11.14 4.22 -15.11
CA CYS A 17 11.78 4.89 -13.97
C CYS A 17 11.92 3.95 -12.75
N ALA A 18 10.89 3.14 -12.46
CA ALA A 18 10.95 2.18 -11.36
C ALA A 18 12.04 1.11 -11.60
N ARG A 19 12.18 0.61 -12.84
CA ARG A 19 13.25 -0.34 -13.21
C ARG A 19 14.63 0.27 -13.01
N GLU A 20 14.84 1.49 -13.49
CA GLU A 20 16.11 2.20 -13.33
C GLU A 20 16.45 2.42 -11.85
N TYR A 21 15.45 2.68 -11.01
CA TYR A 21 15.65 2.76 -9.56
C TYR A 21 16.13 1.44 -8.97
N PHE A 22 15.44 0.32 -9.25
CA PHE A 22 15.83 -1.00 -8.72
C PHE A 22 17.17 -1.50 -9.26
N GLN A 23 17.61 -1.05 -10.44
CA GLN A 23 18.97 -1.32 -10.93
C GLN A 23 20.04 -0.65 -10.06
N ARG A 24 19.74 0.51 -9.48
CA ARG A 24 20.65 1.24 -8.57
C ARG A 24 20.58 0.73 -7.13
N VAL A 25 19.43 0.17 -6.73
CA VAL A 25 19.18 -0.36 -5.39
C VAL A 25 18.71 -1.82 -5.50
N PRO A 26 19.63 -2.77 -5.68
CA PRO A 26 19.29 -4.18 -5.93
C PRO A 26 18.64 -4.86 -4.70
N GLU A 27 18.93 -4.37 -3.49
CA GLU A 27 18.36 -4.86 -2.23
C GLU A 27 17.52 -3.76 -1.56
N ALA A 28 16.40 -3.40 -2.19
CA ALA A 28 15.52 -2.35 -1.68
C ALA A 28 14.86 -2.73 -0.35
N THR A 29 14.91 -1.80 0.59
CA THR A 29 14.25 -1.86 1.90
C THR A 29 12.90 -1.12 1.87
N VAL A 30 12.15 -1.17 2.97
CA VAL A 30 10.88 -0.42 3.09
C VAL A 30 11.05 1.10 2.94
N ASP A 31 12.21 1.64 3.28
CA ASP A 31 12.46 3.09 3.20
C ASP A 31 12.67 3.54 1.75
N ASP A 32 13.27 2.70 0.91
CA ASP A 32 13.39 2.90 -0.53
C ASP A 32 12.03 2.99 -1.23
N PHE A 33 11.00 2.35 -0.66
CA PHE A 33 9.66 2.34 -1.24
C PHE A 33 8.93 3.67 -1.13
N GLY A 34 9.45 4.63 -0.36
CA GLY A 34 8.97 6.01 -0.41
C GLY A 34 9.19 6.65 -1.78
N GLU A 35 10.39 6.46 -2.33
CA GLU A 35 10.76 6.98 -3.65
C GLU A 35 10.08 6.18 -4.77
N ILE A 36 9.97 4.85 -4.63
CA ILE A 36 9.17 4.04 -5.55
C ILE A 36 7.73 4.53 -5.58
N SER A 37 7.08 4.75 -4.43
CA SER A 37 5.70 5.24 -4.38
C SER A 37 5.56 6.57 -5.11
N ARG A 38 6.53 7.48 -4.97
CA ARG A 38 6.58 8.75 -5.71
C ARG A 38 6.67 8.53 -7.23
N ILE A 39 7.54 7.62 -7.67
CA ILE A 39 7.73 7.30 -9.09
C ILE A 39 6.44 6.76 -9.72
N ILE A 40 5.74 5.86 -9.02
CA ILE A 40 4.51 5.23 -9.52
C ILE A 40 3.24 6.01 -9.19
N GLY A 41 3.37 7.25 -8.69
CA GLY A 41 2.25 8.14 -8.41
C GLY A 41 1.36 7.73 -7.24
N LEU A 42 1.85 6.88 -6.34
CA LEU A 42 1.14 6.47 -5.14
C LEU A 42 1.42 7.41 -3.96
N PRO A 43 0.44 7.61 -3.06
CA PRO A 43 0.65 8.37 -1.83
C PRO A 43 1.77 7.76 -0.96
N PHE A 44 2.58 8.59 -0.32
CA PHE A 44 3.76 8.16 0.46
C PHE A 44 3.43 7.12 1.55
N TYR A 45 2.28 7.25 2.21
CA TYR A 45 1.85 6.30 3.25
C TYR A 45 1.59 4.88 2.71
N MET A 46 1.47 4.70 1.40
CA MET A 46 1.33 3.37 0.78
C MET A 46 2.65 2.63 0.66
N LYS A 47 3.81 3.25 0.92
CA LYS A 47 5.12 2.63 0.73
C LYS A 47 5.24 1.26 1.41
N LYS A 48 4.71 1.13 2.63
CA LYS A 48 4.71 -0.13 3.39
C LYS A 48 3.81 -1.18 2.74
N ALA A 49 2.61 -0.81 2.32
CA ALA A 49 1.69 -1.74 1.66
C ALA A 49 2.23 -2.23 0.32
N VAL A 50 2.85 -1.33 -0.46
CA VAL A 50 3.50 -1.69 -1.73
C VAL A 50 4.68 -2.62 -1.48
N PHE A 51 5.54 -2.32 -0.49
CA PHE A 51 6.64 -3.19 -0.09
C PHE A 51 6.17 -4.57 0.36
N ASP A 52 5.20 -4.63 1.27
CA ASP A 52 4.67 -5.88 1.80
C ASP A 52 4.02 -6.73 0.71
N ALA A 53 3.30 -6.11 -0.22
CA ALA A 53 2.73 -6.79 -1.39
C ALA A 53 3.83 -7.36 -2.30
N CYS A 54 4.89 -6.60 -2.60
CA CYS A 54 6.04 -7.10 -3.36
C CYS A 54 6.71 -8.29 -2.66
N CYS A 55 6.96 -8.19 -1.34
CA CYS A 55 7.52 -9.29 -0.56
C CYS A 55 6.60 -10.52 -0.51
N GLN A 56 5.28 -10.32 -0.44
CA GLN A 56 4.32 -11.41 -0.45
C GLN A 56 4.28 -12.12 -1.80
N LEU A 57 4.27 -11.36 -2.90
CA LEU A 57 4.33 -11.90 -4.26
C LEU A 57 5.64 -12.67 -4.50
N ALA A 58 6.78 -12.10 -4.09
CA ALA A 58 8.09 -12.75 -4.21
C ALA A 58 8.19 -14.05 -3.38
N ARG A 59 7.64 -14.08 -2.17
CA ARG A 59 7.70 -15.26 -1.28
C ARG A 59 6.71 -16.35 -1.62
N SER A 60 5.51 -15.97 -2.05
CA SER A 60 4.43 -16.93 -2.27
C SER A 60 4.53 -17.63 -3.63
N GLY A 61 5.11 -16.97 -4.64
CA GLY A 61 5.04 -17.45 -6.03
C GLY A 61 3.61 -17.64 -6.55
N LEU A 62 2.61 -17.22 -5.77
CA LEU A 62 1.19 -17.35 -6.05
C LEU A 62 0.69 -16.06 -6.72
N PRO A 63 -0.34 -16.18 -7.59
CA PRO A 63 -0.97 -15.00 -8.18
C PRO A 63 -1.54 -14.10 -7.08
N ALA A 64 -1.50 -12.79 -7.32
CA ALA A 64 -2.07 -11.81 -6.40
C ALA A 64 -3.53 -12.17 -6.06
N SER A 65 -3.88 -12.12 -4.78
CA SER A 65 -5.26 -12.36 -4.34
C SER A 65 -6.19 -11.37 -5.03
N LYS A 66 -7.35 -11.85 -5.51
CA LYS A 66 -8.37 -11.02 -6.17
C LYS A 66 -9.24 -10.23 -5.18
N PHE A 67 -8.99 -10.40 -3.88
CA PHE A 67 -9.73 -9.72 -2.83
C PHE A 67 -8.84 -9.44 -1.62
N LEU A 68 -9.19 -8.38 -0.88
CA LEU A 68 -8.60 -7.97 0.37
C LEU A 68 -9.49 -8.39 1.55
N ILE A 69 -8.86 -8.88 2.61
CA ILE A 69 -9.47 -9.14 3.93
C ILE A 69 -9.04 -8.06 4.93
N LYS A 70 -9.62 -8.07 6.14
CA LYS A 70 -9.37 -7.02 7.15
C LYS A 70 -7.90 -6.95 7.54
N GLU A 71 -7.28 -8.12 7.71
CA GLU A 71 -5.90 -8.29 8.17
C GLU A 71 -4.90 -7.68 7.18
N ASP A 72 -5.24 -7.64 5.89
CA ASP A 72 -4.40 -7.02 4.85
C ASP A 72 -4.25 -5.50 5.05
N PHE A 73 -5.17 -4.85 5.76
CA PHE A 73 -5.10 -3.42 6.07
C PHE A 73 -4.28 -3.11 7.33
N PHE A 74 -3.96 -4.10 8.17
CA PHE A 74 -3.30 -3.84 9.44
C PHE A 74 -1.90 -3.22 9.26
N PRO A 75 -1.02 -3.74 8.37
CA PRO A 75 0.29 -3.15 8.15
C PRO A 75 0.20 -1.72 7.59
N LEU A 76 -0.79 -1.46 6.73
CA LEU A 76 -1.03 -0.13 6.16
C LEU A 76 -1.44 0.88 7.24
N VAL A 77 -2.42 0.53 8.08
CA VAL A 77 -2.90 1.43 9.13
C VAL A 77 -1.84 1.63 10.21
N ALA A 78 -1.11 0.59 10.59
CA ALA A 78 0.02 0.70 11.52
C ALA A 78 1.07 1.69 10.99
N HIS A 79 1.44 1.58 9.71
CA HIS A 79 2.39 2.49 9.10
C HIS A 79 1.91 3.94 9.05
N ILE A 80 0.61 4.15 8.82
CA ILE A 80 0.02 5.49 8.85
C ILE A 80 0.14 6.11 10.25
N ILE A 81 -0.10 5.34 11.32
CA ILE A 81 0.08 5.81 12.70
C ILE A 81 1.51 6.29 12.92
N GLU A 82 2.50 5.51 12.47
CA GLU A 82 3.93 5.80 12.66
C GLU A 82 4.42 7.00 11.83
N THR A 83 3.93 7.17 10.60
CA THR A 83 4.51 8.12 9.64
C THR A 83 3.73 9.41 9.47
N TYR A 84 2.42 9.41 9.75
CA TYR A 84 1.62 10.61 9.57
C TYR A 84 1.80 11.57 10.75
N SER A 85 2.29 12.78 10.46
CA SER A 85 2.59 13.78 11.49
C SER A 85 1.41 14.18 12.36
N GLY A 86 0.17 13.99 11.90
CA GLY A 86 -1.04 14.23 12.70
C GLY A 86 -1.29 13.19 13.79
N PHE A 87 -0.62 12.03 13.76
CA PHE A 87 -0.73 10.98 14.78
C PHE A 87 0.38 10.98 15.82
N LYS A 88 1.25 12.01 15.88
CA LYS A 88 2.35 12.10 16.87
C LYS A 88 1.93 11.79 18.31
N ASN A 89 0.74 12.23 18.73
CA ASN A 89 0.21 11.92 20.06
C ASN A 89 -0.19 10.45 20.19
N LEU A 90 -0.81 9.87 19.17
CA LEU A 90 -1.24 8.47 19.18
C LEU A 90 -0.02 7.51 19.20
N VAL A 91 1.06 7.86 18.49
CA VAL A 91 2.33 7.10 18.48
C VAL A 91 2.87 6.88 19.89
N GLN A 92 2.73 7.86 20.79
CA GLN A 92 3.23 7.78 22.17
C GLN A 92 2.43 6.83 23.07
N TYR A 93 1.26 6.36 22.62
CA TYR A 93 0.37 5.53 23.41
C TYR A 93 0.08 4.19 22.72
N GLU A 94 1.05 3.28 22.77
CA GLU A 94 1.00 1.94 22.15
C GLU A 94 -0.30 1.17 22.44
N LYS A 95 -0.82 1.27 23.67
CA LYS A 95 -2.09 0.62 24.08
C LYS A 95 -3.30 1.01 23.22
N PHE A 96 -3.24 2.12 22.48
CA PHE A 96 -4.31 2.57 21.58
C PHE A 96 -4.08 2.21 20.12
N HIS A 97 -2.92 1.67 19.74
CA HIS A 97 -2.61 1.35 18.34
C HIS A 97 -3.52 0.23 17.82
N ASP A 98 -3.54 -0.92 18.48
CA ASP A 98 -4.40 -2.06 18.11
C ASP A 98 -5.89 -1.71 18.03
N PRO A 99 -6.50 -1.06 19.05
CA PRO A 99 -7.88 -0.62 18.98
C PRO A 99 -8.14 0.35 17.81
N TYR A 100 -7.21 1.25 17.53
CA TYR A 100 -7.33 2.19 16.42
C TYR A 100 -7.28 1.47 15.07
N ILE A 101 -6.31 0.58 14.86
CA ILE A 101 -6.16 -0.23 13.64
C ILE A 101 -7.45 -1.01 13.36
N ARG A 102 -7.99 -1.69 14.37
CA ARG A 102 -9.23 -2.47 14.23
C ARG A 102 -10.44 -1.59 13.93
N THR A 103 -10.51 -0.41 14.54
CA THR A 103 -11.62 0.54 14.33
C THR A 103 -11.60 1.11 12.92
N VAL A 104 -10.45 1.59 12.45
CA VAL A 104 -10.29 2.13 11.09
C VAL A 104 -10.58 1.06 10.06
N THR A 105 -10.02 -0.14 10.22
CA THR A 105 -10.27 -1.26 9.30
C THR A 105 -11.75 -1.62 9.24
N SER A 106 -12.43 -1.65 10.39
CA SER A 106 -13.87 -1.92 10.44
C SER A 106 -14.68 -0.85 9.72
N ARG A 107 -14.30 0.43 9.85
CA ARG A 107 -14.94 1.54 9.10
C ARG A 107 -14.69 1.43 7.60
N ILE A 108 -13.50 1.04 7.17
CA ILE A 108 -13.22 0.79 5.74
C ILE A 108 -14.18 -0.28 5.21
N PHE A 109 -14.25 -1.44 5.86
CA PHE A 109 -15.14 -2.51 5.41
C PHE A 109 -16.62 -2.13 5.49
N TRP A 110 -17.03 -1.38 6.51
CA TRP A 110 -18.41 -0.90 6.61
C TRP A 110 -18.81 0.00 5.42
N ASN A 111 -17.90 0.87 4.98
CA ASN A 111 -18.18 1.83 3.91
C ASN A 111 -17.88 1.31 2.49
N VAL A 112 -17.06 0.28 2.34
CA VAL A 112 -16.59 -0.20 1.01
C VAL A 112 -17.12 -1.60 0.68
N SER A 113 -17.30 -2.47 1.67
CA SER A 113 -17.66 -3.88 1.47
C SER A 113 -19.17 -4.07 1.30
N HIS A 114 -19.78 -3.45 0.27
CA HIS A 114 -21.23 -3.54 0.03
C HIS A 114 -21.67 -4.87 -0.61
N ALA A 115 -20.80 -5.50 -1.41
CA ALA A 115 -21.17 -6.66 -2.22
C ALA A 115 -21.09 -7.99 -1.45
N ARG A 116 -20.14 -8.15 -0.52
CA ARG A 116 -19.99 -9.34 0.33
C ARG A 116 -19.40 -8.96 1.70
N PRO A 117 -19.85 -9.57 2.81
CA PRO A 117 -19.24 -9.34 4.11
C PRO A 117 -17.79 -9.85 4.13
N ASN A 118 -16.88 -9.06 4.70
CA ASN A 118 -15.47 -9.40 4.96
C ASN A 118 -14.57 -9.60 3.73
N LYS A 119 -14.98 -9.19 2.51
CA LYS A 119 -14.10 -9.20 1.33
C LYS A 119 -14.33 -7.97 0.46
N ILE A 120 -13.24 -7.24 0.20
CA ILE A 120 -13.21 -6.17 -0.79
C ILE A 120 -12.57 -6.72 -2.06
N TYR A 121 -13.26 -6.68 -3.19
CA TYR A 121 -12.70 -7.14 -4.47
C TYR A 121 -11.94 -5.98 -5.11
N ALA A 122 -10.75 -6.27 -5.64
CA ALA A 122 -9.95 -5.34 -6.41
C ALA A 122 -10.38 -5.34 -7.89
#